data_AF-A0A436X053-F1
#
_entry.id   AF-A0A436X053-F1
#
_cell.length_a   1.000
_cell.length_b   1.000
_cell.length_c   1.000
_cell.angle_alpha   90.00
_cell.angle_beta   90.00
_cell.angle_gamma   90.00
#
_symmetry.space_group_name_H-M   'P 1'
#
loop_
_entity.id
_entity.type
_entity.pdbx_description
1 polymer ?
#
loop_
_entity_poly.entity_id
_entity_poly.type
_entity_poly.pdbx_seq_one_letter_code
_entity_poly.pdbx_strand_id
1 'polypeptide(L)'
;MPYTPDQICRIDQLAQRNSLGLVYIIAHDPAGPVKIGKSAFLASRLEGLQTGNPNKLYVFAAFIGASRARAMVMEGRIHDALDDARLIGEWFSLTVEEAKKACRANIRWRKAVAEGKAADTPRLKKAGPKGTSLSKAKKHTNHGVLKALYKKRIAEWSRHVPVGPPDRSPYRRAS
;
A
#
# COMPACT_ATOMS: atom_id res chain seq x y z
N MET A 1 -8.38 -6.54 9.65
CA MET A 1 -9.22 -7.37 8.77
C MET A 1 -8.66 -7.38 7.35
N PRO A 2 -8.64 -8.55 6.68
CA PRO A 2 -8.31 -8.65 5.27
C PRO A 2 -9.45 -8.11 4.38
N TYR A 3 -9.14 -7.82 3.12
CA TYR A 3 -10.12 -7.47 2.10
C TYR A 3 -10.87 -8.70 1.60
N THR A 4 -12.17 -8.52 1.35
CA THR A 4 -13.01 -9.54 0.70
C THR A 4 -12.73 -9.61 -0.80
N PRO A 5 -13.08 -10.73 -1.47
CA PRO A 5 -12.97 -10.83 -2.93
C PRO A 5 -13.67 -9.67 -3.67
N ASP A 6 -14.85 -9.25 -3.22
CA ASP A 6 -15.58 -8.11 -3.80
C ASP A 6 -14.83 -6.79 -3.66
N GLN A 7 -14.20 -6.55 -2.51
CA GLN A 7 -13.36 -5.37 -2.30
C GLN A 7 -12.15 -5.38 -3.23
N ILE A 8 -11.49 -6.54 -3.39
CA ILE A 8 -10.36 -6.70 -4.31
C ILE A 8 -10.81 -6.43 -5.75
N CYS A 9 -11.93 -7.00 -6.19
CA CYS A 9 -12.48 -6.80 -7.52
C CYS A 9 -12.77 -5.32 -7.81
N ARG A 10 -13.39 -4.61 -6.87
CA ARG A 10 -13.65 -3.15 -6.99
C ARG A 10 -12.35 -2.34 -7.10
N ILE A 11 -11.33 -2.71 -6.35
CA ILE A 11 -10.01 -2.07 -6.40
C ILE A 11 -9.35 -2.28 -7.77
N ASP A 12 -9.41 -3.50 -8.31
CA ASP A 12 -8.85 -3.82 -9.62
C ASP A 12 -9.56 -3.08 -10.74
N GLN A 13 -10.88 -3.05 -10.73
CA GLN A 13 -11.67 -2.28 -11.70
C GLN A 13 -11.31 -0.79 -11.65
N LEU A 14 -11.18 -0.22 -10.45
CA LEU A 14 -10.78 1.17 -10.27
C LEU A 14 -9.37 1.41 -10.81
N ALA A 15 -8.42 0.53 -10.48
CA ALA A 15 -7.04 0.67 -10.90
C ALA A 15 -6.88 0.57 -12.43
N GLN A 16 -7.55 -0.41 -13.04
CA GLN A 16 -7.52 -0.64 -14.48
C GLN A 16 -8.13 0.52 -15.26
N ARG A 17 -9.36 0.95 -14.91
CA ARG A 17 -10.09 2.01 -15.61
C ARG A 17 -9.35 3.35 -15.60
N ASN A 18 -8.56 3.61 -14.56
CA ASN A 18 -7.86 4.88 -14.38
C ASN A 18 -6.34 4.77 -14.62
N SER A 19 -5.85 3.64 -15.13
CA SER A 19 -4.40 3.38 -15.33
C SER A 19 -3.55 3.65 -14.08
N LEU A 20 -4.10 3.34 -12.90
CA LEU A 20 -3.44 3.51 -11.62
C LEU A 20 -2.53 2.31 -11.31
N GLY A 21 -1.63 2.51 -10.37
CA GLY A 21 -0.83 1.42 -9.80
C GLY A 21 -1.21 1.19 -8.35
N LEU A 22 -1.01 -0.02 -7.85
CA LEU A 22 -1.27 -0.39 -6.47
C LEU A 22 0.03 -0.83 -5.80
N VAL A 23 0.18 -0.51 -4.51
CA VAL A 23 1.09 -1.20 -3.60
C VAL A 23 0.24 -1.96 -2.59
N TYR A 24 0.49 -3.25 -2.39
CA TYR A 24 -0.34 -4.10 -1.54
C TYR A 24 0.46 -4.69 -0.38
N ILE A 25 -0.28 -5.15 0.63
CA ILE A 25 0.22 -5.99 1.72
C ILE A 25 -0.56 -7.30 1.67
N ILE A 26 0.13 -8.42 1.51
CA ILE A 26 -0.42 -9.78 1.54
C ILE A 26 0.22 -10.56 2.68
N ALA A 27 -0.56 -11.32 3.43
CA ALA A 27 -0.06 -12.22 4.47
C ALA A 27 -1.02 -13.40 4.67
N HIS A 28 -0.53 -14.47 5.30
CA HIS A 28 -1.41 -15.53 5.81
C HIS A 28 -2.09 -15.09 7.12
N ASP A 29 -1.29 -14.56 8.05
CA ASP A 29 -1.72 -14.17 9.39
C ASP A 29 -1.45 -12.66 9.63
N PRO A 30 -2.28 -11.95 10.41
CA PRO A 30 -2.01 -10.56 10.81
C PRO A 30 -0.66 -10.33 11.51
N ALA A 31 -0.10 -11.33 12.18
CA ALA A 31 1.20 -11.29 12.84
C ALA A 31 2.39 -11.38 11.87
N GLY A 32 2.15 -11.68 10.59
CA GLY A 32 3.18 -11.78 9.56
C GLY A 32 3.67 -13.22 9.31
N PRO A 33 4.74 -13.40 8.53
CA PRO A 33 5.44 -12.38 7.75
C PRO A 33 4.56 -11.80 6.63
N VAL A 34 4.89 -10.60 6.17
CA VAL A 34 4.12 -9.90 5.13
C VAL A 34 4.89 -9.83 3.82
N LYS A 35 4.16 -9.90 2.70
CA LYS A 35 4.66 -9.53 1.38
C LYS A 35 4.19 -8.13 1.03
N ILE A 36 5.12 -7.25 0.68
CA ILE A 36 4.81 -5.91 0.18
C ILE A 36 5.23 -5.86 -1.29
N GLY A 37 4.28 -5.66 -2.19
CA GLY A 37 4.58 -5.60 -3.62
C GLY A 37 3.67 -4.63 -4.35
N LYS A 38 3.83 -4.55 -5.67
CA LYS A 38 3.00 -3.73 -6.55
C LYS A 38 2.20 -4.57 -7.54
N SER A 39 1.03 -4.07 -7.95
CA SER A 39 0.25 -4.68 -9.03
C SER A 39 -0.64 -3.65 -9.74
N ALA A 40 -1.12 -4.00 -10.93
CA ALA A 40 -2.28 -3.38 -11.57
C ALA A 40 -3.56 -4.25 -11.44
N PHE A 41 -3.39 -5.53 -11.08
CA PHE A 41 -4.43 -6.54 -10.91
C PHE A 41 -4.12 -7.39 -9.68
N LEU A 42 -4.77 -7.07 -8.57
CA LEU A 42 -4.51 -7.63 -7.26
C LEU A 42 -5.09 -9.02 -7.11
N ALA A 43 -6.25 -9.32 -7.72
CA ALA A 43 -6.85 -10.65 -7.73
C ALA A 43 -5.92 -11.69 -8.37
N SER A 44 -5.52 -11.46 -9.63
CA SER A 44 -4.58 -12.36 -10.34
C SER A 44 -3.24 -12.48 -9.64
N ARG A 45 -2.77 -11.41 -8.98
CA ARG A 45 -1.52 -11.47 -8.19
C ARG A 45 -1.68 -12.32 -6.94
N LEU A 46 -2.81 -12.23 -6.23
CA LEU A 46 -3.09 -13.06 -5.06
C LEU A 46 -3.16 -14.53 -5.45
N GLU A 47 -3.86 -14.85 -6.54
CA GLU A 47 -3.95 -16.22 -7.09
C GLU A 47 -2.57 -16.77 -7.47
N GLY A 48 -1.79 -16.00 -8.23
CA GLY A 48 -0.45 -16.43 -8.65
C GLY A 48 0.54 -16.56 -7.50
N LEU A 49 0.31 -15.89 -6.36
CA LEU A 49 1.12 -16.11 -5.14
C LEU A 49 0.62 -17.30 -4.33
N GLN A 50 -0.68 -17.58 -4.36
CA GLN A 50 -1.28 -18.70 -3.65
C GLN A 50 -0.81 -20.05 -4.23
N THR A 51 -0.55 -20.15 -5.53
CA THR A 51 -0.08 -21.40 -6.15
C THR A 51 1.23 -21.93 -5.54
N GLY A 52 2.11 -21.02 -5.10
CA GLY A 52 3.39 -21.36 -4.46
C GLY A 52 3.37 -21.29 -2.93
N ASN A 53 2.20 -21.10 -2.30
CA ASN A 53 2.09 -21.00 -0.84
C ASN A 53 1.03 -21.98 -0.30
N PRO A 54 1.38 -22.94 0.57
CA PRO A 54 0.41 -23.88 1.13
C PRO A 54 -0.59 -23.19 2.08
N ASN A 55 -0.22 -22.06 2.67
CA ASN A 55 -1.06 -21.31 3.58
C ASN A 55 -1.94 -20.32 2.81
N LYS A 56 -3.21 -20.19 3.21
CA LYS A 56 -4.15 -19.25 2.57
C LYS A 56 -3.66 -17.82 2.73
N LEU A 57 -3.48 -17.11 1.63
CA LEU A 57 -3.05 -15.72 1.61
C LEU A 57 -4.25 -14.77 1.54
N TYR A 58 -4.10 -13.63 2.19
CA TYR A 58 -5.10 -12.56 2.22
C TYR A 58 -4.46 -11.20 1.92
N VAL A 59 -5.20 -10.35 1.24
CA VAL A 59 -4.84 -8.93 1.07
C VAL A 59 -5.25 -8.17 2.32
N PHE A 60 -4.32 -7.53 3.02
CA PHE A 60 -4.60 -6.71 4.20
C PHE A 60 -4.60 -5.20 3.93
N ALA A 61 -4.01 -4.77 2.83
CA ALA A 61 -4.05 -3.38 2.40
C ALA A 61 -3.77 -3.26 0.90
N ALA A 62 -4.36 -2.24 0.28
CA ALA A 62 -3.96 -1.74 -1.03
C ALA A 62 -3.87 -0.22 -1.00
N PHE A 63 -2.73 0.32 -1.46
CA PHE A 63 -2.44 1.74 -1.54
C PHE A 63 -2.41 2.16 -3.00
N ILE A 64 -3.34 3.05 -3.38
CA ILE A 64 -3.50 3.50 -4.75
C ILE A 64 -2.47 4.59 -5.05
N GLY A 65 -1.58 4.31 -6.00
CA GLY A 65 -0.67 5.27 -6.60
C GLY A 65 -1.31 5.97 -7.79
N ALA A 66 -0.89 7.22 -8.06
CA ALA A 66 -1.42 8.02 -9.17
C ALA A 66 -1.16 7.44 -10.57
N SER A 67 -0.22 6.50 -10.69
CA SER A 67 0.07 5.74 -11.91
C SER A 67 0.86 4.49 -11.57
N ARG A 68 0.98 3.56 -12.54
CA ARG A 68 1.85 2.37 -12.42
C ARG A 68 3.30 2.72 -12.09
N ALA A 69 3.85 3.74 -12.75
CA ALA A 69 5.20 4.23 -12.49
C ALA A 69 5.33 4.79 -11.05
N ARG A 70 4.30 5.46 -10.53
CA ARG A 70 4.31 5.95 -9.15
C ARG A 70 4.24 4.82 -8.13
N ALA A 71 3.47 3.77 -8.39
CA ALA A 71 3.45 2.58 -7.53
C ALA A 71 4.82 1.91 -7.46
N MET A 72 5.55 1.82 -8.58
CA MET A 72 6.93 1.32 -8.61
C MET A 72 7.88 2.16 -7.74
N VAL A 73 7.85 3.47 -7.89
CA VAL A 73 8.69 4.35 -7.06
C VAL A 73 8.30 4.28 -5.57
N MET A 74 7.01 4.13 -5.27
CA MET A 74 6.53 3.97 -3.90
C MET A 74 7.01 2.66 -3.28
N GLU A 75 6.88 1.56 -4.00
CA GLU A 75 7.27 0.23 -3.52
C GLU A 75 8.77 0.13 -3.29
N GLY A 76 9.61 0.57 -4.23
CA GLY A 76 11.06 0.61 -4.02
C GLY A 76 11.48 1.40 -2.77
N ARG A 77 10.86 2.56 -2.51
CA ARG A 77 11.13 3.34 -1.29
C ARG A 77 10.70 2.63 -0.01
N ILE A 78 9.56 1.95 -0.04
CA ILE A 78 9.08 1.16 1.10
C ILE A 78 10.06 0.01 1.36
N HIS A 79 10.51 -0.65 0.30
CA HIS A 79 11.51 -1.72 0.40
C HIS A 79 12.84 -1.23 0.95
N ASP A 80 13.34 -0.08 0.49
CA ASP A 80 14.57 0.53 1.01
C ASP A 80 14.44 0.93 2.49
N ALA A 81 13.30 1.48 2.88
CA ALA A 81 13.02 1.87 4.26
C ALA A 81 12.82 0.68 5.21
N LEU A 82 12.52 -0.51 4.67
CA LEU A 82 12.27 -1.74 5.42
C LEU A 82 13.35 -2.80 5.19
N ASP A 83 14.50 -2.42 4.63
CA ASP A 83 15.58 -3.33 4.27
C ASP A 83 16.06 -4.16 5.48
N ASP A 84 16.15 -3.55 6.65
CA ASP A 84 16.58 -4.21 7.89
C ASP A 84 15.57 -5.26 8.40
N ALA A 85 14.31 -5.21 7.93
CA ALA A 85 13.26 -6.19 8.24
C ALA A 85 12.99 -7.17 7.08
N ARG A 86 13.75 -7.09 5.99
CA ARG A 86 13.56 -7.95 4.81
C ARG A 86 14.05 -9.37 5.10
N LEU A 87 13.19 -10.34 4.83
CA LEU A 87 13.52 -11.77 4.93
C LEU A 87 14.12 -12.26 3.61
N ILE A 88 13.29 -12.34 2.57
CA ILE A 88 13.70 -12.81 1.24
C ILE A 88 12.82 -12.17 0.17
N GLY A 89 13.46 -11.62 -0.87
CA GLY A 89 12.76 -10.91 -1.93
C GLY A 89 11.86 -9.79 -1.39
N GLU A 90 10.56 -9.91 -1.64
CA GLU A 90 9.54 -8.93 -1.21
C GLU A 90 8.86 -9.29 0.12
N TRP A 91 9.41 -10.24 0.89
CA TRP A 91 8.87 -10.67 2.19
C TRP A 91 9.61 -10.02 3.35
N PHE A 92 8.87 -9.62 4.38
CA PHE A 92 9.36 -8.86 5.54
C PHE A 92 8.87 -9.47 6.85
N SER A 93 9.74 -9.46 7.87
CA SER A 93 9.46 -9.91 9.23
C SER A 93 8.74 -8.83 10.03
N LEU A 94 7.53 -8.46 9.58
CA LEU A 94 6.68 -7.43 10.18
C LEU A 94 5.28 -7.98 10.37
N THR A 95 4.57 -7.46 11.36
CA THR A 95 3.11 -7.59 11.43
C THR A 95 2.44 -6.76 10.34
N VAL A 96 1.19 -7.09 10.03
CA VAL A 96 0.37 -6.32 9.07
C VAL A 96 0.22 -4.86 9.49
N GLU A 97 0.07 -4.57 10.77
CA GLU A 97 -0.12 -3.19 11.24
C GLU A 97 1.16 -2.36 11.17
N GLU A 98 2.32 -2.94 11.49
CA GLU A 98 3.63 -2.30 11.29
C GLU A 98 3.87 -2.00 9.81
N ALA A 99 3.59 -2.97 8.93
CA ALA A 99 3.73 -2.79 7.49
C ALA A 99 2.80 -1.69 6.96
N LYS A 100 1.54 -1.63 7.42
CA LYS A 100 0.61 -0.54 7.07
C LYS A 100 1.14 0.82 7.53
N LYS A 101 1.68 0.90 8.74
CA LYS A 101 2.25 2.15 9.30
C LYS A 101 3.44 2.61 8.45
N ALA A 102 4.36 1.70 8.13
CA ALA A 102 5.52 1.98 7.29
C ALA A 102 5.12 2.43 5.86
N CYS A 103 4.19 1.72 5.22
CA CYS A 103 3.67 2.10 3.91
C CYS A 103 3.05 3.51 3.93
N ARG A 104 2.21 3.81 4.92
CA ARG A 104 1.57 5.13 5.06
C ARG A 104 2.60 6.25 5.25
N ALA A 105 3.63 6.02 6.07
CA ALA A 105 4.70 7.00 6.30
C ALA A 105 5.44 7.33 4.99
N ASN A 106 5.82 6.30 4.23
CA ASN A 106 6.59 6.44 2.99
C ASN A 106 5.76 6.99 1.81
N ILE A 107 4.45 6.75 1.79
CA ILE A 107 3.54 7.36 0.80
C ILE A 107 3.32 8.86 1.09
N ARG A 108 3.13 9.23 2.36
CA ARG A 108 2.86 10.63 2.75
C ARG A 108 4.06 11.56 2.58
N TRP A 109 5.28 11.04 2.63
CA TRP A 109 6.52 11.82 2.50
C TRP A 109 6.56 12.75 1.27
N ARG A 110 5.99 12.32 0.12
CA ARG A 110 5.96 13.20 -1.07
C ARG A 110 5.03 14.39 -0.93
N LYS A 111 3.97 14.31 -0.11
CA LYS A 111 3.07 15.46 0.07
C LYS A 111 3.81 16.59 0.78
N ALA A 112 4.61 16.25 1.80
CA ALA A 112 5.41 17.22 2.54
C ALA A 112 6.63 17.72 1.73
N VAL A 113 7.36 16.86 1.02
CA VAL A 113 8.49 17.29 0.18
C VAL A 113 8.04 18.10 -1.04
N ALA A 114 6.91 17.76 -1.67
CA ALA A 114 6.35 18.55 -2.79
C ALA A 114 5.71 19.87 -2.34
N GLU A 115 5.35 19.99 -1.05
CA GLU A 115 4.84 21.22 -0.43
C GLU A 115 5.95 22.03 0.26
N GLY A 116 7.23 21.61 0.15
CA GLY A 116 8.38 22.30 0.76
C GLY A 116 8.43 22.24 2.29
N LYS A 117 7.70 21.31 2.93
CA LYS A 117 7.49 21.24 4.38
C LYS A 117 8.26 20.14 5.11
N ALA A 118 9.03 19.32 4.41
CA ALA A 118 9.79 18.24 5.05
C ALA A 118 11.30 18.50 4.95
N ALA A 119 11.88 18.90 6.09
CA ALA A 119 13.28 18.68 6.39
C ALA A 119 13.52 17.18 6.61
N ASP A 120 14.70 16.72 6.20
CA ASP A 120 15.30 15.40 6.35
C ASP A 120 14.47 14.28 7.00
N THR A 121 14.35 13.18 6.25
CA THR A 121 14.04 11.88 6.86
C THR A 121 15.11 11.59 7.91
N PRO A 122 14.79 11.04 9.11
CA PRO A 122 15.81 10.36 9.87
C PRO A 122 16.19 9.13 9.06
N ARG A 123 17.25 9.26 8.26
CA ARG A 123 18.03 8.13 7.77
C ARG A 123 18.50 7.45 9.06
N LEU A 124 17.86 6.34 9.47
CA LEU A 124 18.45 5.46 10.47
C LEU A 124 19.89 5.21 9.99
N LYS A 125 20.84 5.61 10.83
CA LYS A 125 22.24 5.86 10.45
C LYS A 125 22.82 4.63 9.75
N LYS A 126 23.02 4.70 8.43
CA LYS A 126 23.96 3.81 7.71
C LYS A 126 25.26 4.58 7.48
N ALA A 127 26.33 4.11 8.11
CA ALA A 127 27.70 4.49 7.80
C ALA A 127 28.12 3.89 6.45
N GLY A 128 28.82 4.66 5.61
CA GLY A 128 29.61 4.15 4.46
C GLY A 128 28.94 4.21 3.07
N PRO A 129 29.73 4.32 1.97
CA PRO A 129 29.68 5.53 1.16
C PRO A 129 29.28 5.39 -0.33
N LYS A 130 28.76 6.53 -0.84
CA LYS A 130 28.84 7.18 -2.17
C LYS A 130 28.79 6.34 -3.47
N GLY A 131 27.79 6.68 -4.30
CA GLY A 131 27.76 6.47 -5.75
C GLY A 131 26.83 7.50 -6.42
N THR A 132 27.25 8.02 -7.57
CA THR A 132 26.91 9.31 -8.17
C THR A 132 25.68 9.34 -9.10
N SER A 133 25.01 10.51 -9.11
CA SER A 133 24.30 11.25 -10.19
C SER A 133 23.69 10.51 -11.40
N LEU A 134 22.44 10.88 -11.78
CA LEU A 134 22.14 11.42 -13.13
C LEU A 134 20.73 12.04 -13.23
N SER A 135 20.63 13.00 -14.15
CA SER A 135 19.64 14.09 -14.24
C SER A 135 18.51 13.89 -15.28
N LYS A 136 17.48 14.75 -15.17
CA LYS A 136 16.59 15.36 -16.21
C LYS A 136 15.16 14.83 -16.40
N ALA A 137 14.22 15.80 -16.35
CA ALA A 137 13.25 16.20 -17.39
C ALA A 137 11.86 16.51 -16.78
N LYS A 138 11.51 17.82 -16.71
CA LYS A 138 10.21 18.32 -16.23
C LYS A 138 9.19 18.27 -17.37
N LYS A 139 8.02 17.65 -17.14
CA LYS A 139 6.79 17.93 -17.88
C LYS A 139 5.75 18.46 -16.90
N HIS A 140 5.24 19.67 -17.17
CA HIS A 140 4.20 20.31 -16.39
C HIS A 140 2.86 19.60 -16.63
N THR A 141 2.25 19.07 -15.58
CA THR A 141 0.86 18.62 -15.60
C THR A 141 0.15 19.39 -14.49
N ASN A 142 -1.00 19.98 -14.80
CA ASN A 142 -1.72 20.93 -13.94
C ASN A 142 -2.26 20.25 -12.68
N HIS A 143 -1.37 20.07 -11.70
CA HIS A 143 -1.51 19.29 -10.48
C HIS A 143 -2.67 19.76 -9.60
N GLY A 144 -3.10 21.02 -9.74
CA GLY A 144 -4.21 21.60 -8.98
C GLY A 144 -5.55 20.91 -9.23
N VAL A 145 -5.87 20.60 -10.49
CA VAL A 145 -7.16 20.00 -10.88
C VAL A 145 -7.31 18.58 -10.35
N LEU A 146 -6.22 17.79 -10.45
CA LEU A 146 -6.18 16.41 -9.94
C LEU A 146 -6.28 16.35 -8.41
N LYS A 147 -5.67 17.32 -7.70
CA LYS A 147 -5.69 17.39 -6.24
C LYS A 147 -7.08 17.75 -5.70
N ALA A 148 -7.86 18.55 -6.44
CA ALA A 148 -9.24 18.92 -6.10
C ALA A 148 -10.20 17.73 -6.27
N LEU A 149 -10.10 16.98 -7.37
CA LEU A 149 -10.92 15.78 -7.62
C LEU A 149 -10.65 14.67 -6.59
N TYR A 150 -9.39 14.49 -6.19
CA TYR A 150 -9.01 13.48 -5.20
C TYR A 150 -9.54 13.80 -3.79
N LYS A 151 -9.50 15.07 -3.36
CA LYS A 151 -10.05 15.49 -2.06
C LYS A 151 -11.57 15.33 -2.00
N LYS A 152 -12.28 15.65 -3.09
CA LYS A 152 -13.75 15.55 -3.17
C LYS A 152 -14.22 14.09 -2.98
N ARG A 153 -13.54 13.13 -3.61
CA ARG A 153 -13.88 11.69 -3.55
C ARG A 153 -13.60 11.02 -2.20
N ILE A 154 -12.52 11.41 -1.52
CA ILE A 154 -12.24 10.89 -0.16
C ILE A 154 -13.31 11.35 0.84
N ALA A 155 -13.76 12.61 0.75
CA ALA A 155 -14.80 13.13 1.63
C ALA A 155 -16.17 12.50 1.37
N GLU A 156 -16.40 11.97 0.17
CA GLU A 156 -17.62 11.26 -0.21
C GLU A 156 -17.62 9.81 0.31
N TRP A 157 -16.48 9.11 0.19
CA TRP A 157 -16.32 7.76 0.71
C TRP A 157 -16.24 7.68 2.24
N SER A 158 -15.75 8.73 2.89
CA SER A 158 -15.69 8.79 4.37
C SER A 158 -17.07 8.94 5.01
N ARG A 159 -18.10 9.33 4.25
CA ARG A 159 -19.47 9.51 4.75
C ARG A 159 -20.29 8.20 4.80
N HIS A 160 -19.80 7.13 4.18
CA HIS A 160 -20.51 5.84 4.08
C HIS A 160 -19.75 4.68 4.72
N VAL A 161 -18.77 4.96 5.59
CA VAL A 161 -18.14 3.90 6.40
C VAL A 161 -19.01 3.68 7.64
N PRO A 162 -19.71 2.54 7.79
CA PRO A 162 -20.45 2.26 9.01
C PRO A 162 -19.48 2.22 10.19
N VAL A 163 -19.68 3.15 11.13
CA VAL A 163 -18.95 3.20 12.41
C VAL A 163 -19.67 2.28 13.37
N GLY A 164 -19.45 0.98 13.24
CA GLY A 164 -20.04 0.01 14.15
C GLY A 164 -19.52 -1.39 13.87
N PRO A 165 -19.07 -2.14 14.89
CA PRO A 165 -18.82 -3.56 14.70
C PRO A 165 -20.15 -4.24 14.32
N PRO A 166 -20.16 -5.19 13.37
CA PRO A 166 -21.33 -6.02 13.17
C PRO A 166 -21.57 -6.81 14.45
N ASP A 167 -22.76 -6.65 15.02
CA ASP A 167 -23.27 -7.44 16.13
C ASP A 167 -23.09 -8.93 15.79
N ARG A 168 -22.28 -9.62 16.60
CA ARG A 168 -22.06 -11.06 16.49
C ARG A 168 -22.76 -11.71 17.68
N SER A 169 -23.98 -12.20 17.48
CA SER A 169 -24.43 -13.38 18.22
C SER A 169 -25.58 -14.12 17.54
N PRO A 170 -25.31 -15.32 16.95
CA PRO A 170 -26.34 -16.33 16.76
C PRO A 170 -26.18 -17.54 17.70
N TYR A 171 -25.31 -17.48 18.72
CA TYR A 171 -25.11 -18.59 19.67
C TYR A 171 -25.65 -18.25 21.06
N ARG A 172 -26.96 -18.44 21.23
CA ARG A 172 -27.55 -18.94 22.49
C ARG A 172 -28.44 -20.13 22.15
N ARG A 173 -27.93 -21.34 22.35
CA ARG A 173 -28.76 -22.54 22.58
C ARG A 173 -28.83 -22.79 24.09
N ALA A 174 -30.05 -23.11 24.50
CA ALA A 174 -30.44 -24.04 25.57
C ALA A 174 -29.81 -23.87 26.96
N SER A 175 -30.63 -23.42 27.90
CA SER A 175 -30.95 -24.15 29.13
C SER A 175 -32.42 -23.90 29.45
#